data_AF-A0A7S1PY99-F1
#
_entry.id   AF-A0A7S1PY99-F1
#
_cell.length_a   1.000
_cell.length_b   1.000
_cell.length_c   1.000
_cell.angle_alpha   90.00
_cell.angle_beta   90.00
_cell.angle_gamma   90.00
#
_symmetry.space_group_name_H-M   'P 1'
#
loop_
_entity.id
_entity.type
_entity.pdbx_description
1 polymer ?
#
loop_
_entity_poly.entity_id
_entity_poly.type
_entity_poly.pdbx_seq_one_letter_code
_entity_poly.pdbx_strand_id
1 'polypeptide(L)'
;MRSLLAAACLAAGALAQYSDIYNQPPDTVNGCECKSSCKVDLRFHCNVAPLCEVYPTCRGGKIAEWSWSKMMFWDYCVYNKYSRYEDLPAASKKDMLLRHVREDSDPSNFPHKLQQFNGLLRESVAVSFDSVSDVFPEPRGKWIHNIGVTGGIRFIGSGNHHYTGLFKGAEHGIIRLSVAKPVNMKEGVAPGMGIKFLRDGRPSANFVAMFTLDGQPSHETNFFQHAWSNHIPQTDDFGLKLVAAKFFQGSYCPLMVGLSDLSTDAAGRVGAFPFQLTFHPLRHSDCPCDDFPRCLANVARIPVGARLFEVRAVARPGAAAYTIGHIELTEKLRASKFGDEHLFFKHQRMEEDFRLHPDWLDAISKKRDCGLSGPTTSAPAYEKGCHAHVANLQRTNVSNLQRTKREAMLDTDKQVII
;
A
#
# COMPACT_ATOMS: atom_id res chain seq x y z
N MET A 1 22.19 -38.10 -15.64
CA MET A 1 22.06 -36.83 -16.40
C MET A 1 20.62 -36.48 -16.85
N ARG A 2 19.56 -37.21 -16.46
CA ARG A 2 18.17 -36.92 -16.88
C ARG A 2 17.24 -36.40 -15.77
N SER A 3 17.75 -36.10 -14.58
CA SER A 3 16.93 -35.80 -13.40
C SER A 3 16.99 -34.34 -12.92
N LEU A 4 17.75 -33.48 -13.62
CA LEU A 4 17.91 -32.06 -13.27
C LEU A 4 16.97 -31.12 -14.06
N LEU A 5 16.29 -31.61 -15.10
CA LEU A 5 15.38 -30.81 -15.93
C LEU A 5 13.93 -30.76 -15.41
N ALA A 6 13.55 -31.67 -14.50
CA ALA A 6 12.17 -31.73 -13.99
C ALA A 6 11.89 -30.73 -12.85
N ALA A 7 12.90 -30.31 -12.10
CA ALA A 7 12.74 -29.37 -10.99
C ALA A 7 12.52 -27.92 -11.47
N ALA A 8 13.04 -27.55 -12.64
CA ALA A 8 12.85 -26.23 -13.23
C ALA A 8 11.42 -25.98 -13.74
N CYS A 9 10.65 -27.04 -14.05
CA CYS A 9 9.29 -26.90 -14.57
C CYS A 9 8.22 -26.65 -13.48
N LEU A 10 8.49 -26.93 -12.21
CA LEU A 10 7.48 -26.78 -11.14
C LEU A 10 7.46 -25.37 -10.53
N ALA A 11 8.52 -24.58 -10.69
CA ALA A 11 8.53 -23.17 -10.30
C ALA A 11 7.77 -22.26 -11.29
N ALA A 12 7.49 -22.75 -12.51
CA ALA A 12 6.85 -21.97 -13.57
C ALA A 12 5.31 -21.84 -13.42
N GLY A 13 4.67 -22.64 -12.57
CA GLY A 13 3.21 -22.73 -12.49
C GLY A 13 2.52 -21.51 -11.88
N ALA A 14 3.19 -20.75 -11.01
CA ALA A 14 2.59 -19.60 -10.32
C ALA A 14 2.73 -18.27 -11.07
N LEU A 15 3.65 -18.19 -12.05
CA LEU A 15 3.86 -17.00 -12.90
C LEU A 15 2.87 -16.92 -14.08
N ALA A 16 1.98 -17.91 -14.22
CA ALA A 16 1.25 -18.14 -15.47
C ALA A 16 -0.04 -17.31 -15.65
N GLN A 17 -0.66 -16.80 -14.58
CA GLN A 17 -2.05 -16.34 -14.69
C GLN A 17 -2.22 -14.99 -15.41
N TYR A 18 -1.19 -14.12 -15.42
CA TYR A 18 -1.18 -12.84 -16.17
C TYR A 18 0.21 -12.54 -16.71
N SER A 19 0.80 -13.57 -17.34
CA SER A 19 2.18 -13.53 -17.87
C SER A 19 2.40 -12.47 -18.95
N ASP A 20 1.33 -11.90 -19.52
CA ASP A 20 1.39 -10.76 -20.42
C ASP A 20 1.74 -9.44 -19.70
N ILE A 21 1.45 -9.32 -18.39
CA ILE A 21 1.79 -8.16 -17.56
C ILE A 21 3.09 -8.42 -16.79
N TYR A 22 3.18 -9.48 -15.99
CA TYR A 22 4.40 -9.81 -15.25
C TYR A 22 4.70 -11.30 -15.39
N ASN A 23 5.90 -11.60 -15.88
CA ASN A 23 6.39 -12.96 -16.03
C ASN A 23 7.90 -13.03 -15.74
N GLN A 24 8.31 -12.43 -14.64
CA GLN A 24 9.68 -12.54 -14.14
C GLN A 24 9.65 -13.20 -12.76
N PRO A 25 10.57 -14.14 -12.48
CA PRO A 25 10.75 -14.62 -11.12
C PRO A 25 11.21 -13.47 -10.21
N PRO A 26 10.94 -13.57 -8.90
CA PRO A 26 11.51 -12.64 -7.92
C PRO A 26 13.04 -12.70 -7.94
N ASP A 27 13.67 -11.56 -7.65
CA ASP A 27 15.07 -11.50 -7.26
C ASP A 27 15.16 -11.62 -5.73
N THR A 28 16.35 -11.55 -5.16
CA THR A 28 16.54 -11.56 -3.70
C THR A 28 17.44 -10.42 -3.24
N VAL A 29 17.37 -10.05 -1.96
CA VAL A 29 18.10 -8.90 -1.38
C VAL A 29 19.61 -9.01 -1.61
N ASN A 30 20.17 -10.21 -1.51
CA ASN A 30 21.59 -10.49 -1.74
C ASN A 30 21.90 -10.99 -3.15
N GLY A 31 20.91 -11.04 -4.05
CA GLY A 31 21.07 -11.52 -5.42
C GLY A 31 21.39 -13.02 -5.49
N CYS A 32 20.84 -13.79 -4.55
CA CYS A 32 20.87 -15.24 -4.51
C CYS A 32 19.82 -15.84 -5.47
N GLU A 33 20.12 -17.02 -6.00
CA GLU A 33 19.17 -17.79 -6.81
C GLU A 33 18.23 -18.61 -5.91
N CYS A 34 16.92 -18.42 -6.07
CA CYS A 34 15.89 -19.16 -5.35
C CYS A 34 15.75 -20.61 -5.87
N LYS A 35 15.77 -21.56 -4.94
CA LYS A 35 15.42 -22.98 -5.14
C LYS A 35 13.95 -23.29 -4.93
N SER A 36 13.24 -22.41 -4.21
CA SER A 36 11.81 -22.55 -3.91
C SER A 36 11.04 -21.31 -4.36
N SER A 37 9.72 -21.42 -4.49
CA SER A 37 8.87 -20.23 -4.55
C SER A 37 9.04 -19.38 -3.30
N CYS A 38 8.84 -18.07 -3.41
CA CYS A 38 8.82 -17.24 -2.22
C CYS A 38 7.54 -17.52 -1.42
N LYS A 39 7.70 -17.39 -0.11
CA LYS A 39 6.62 -17.56 0.85
C LYS A 39 6.97 -16.79 2.10
N VAL A 40 5.96 -16.45 2.87
CA VAL A 40 6.18 -15.98 4.24
C VAL A 40 6.27 -17.17 5.19
N ASP A 41 7.03 -17.01 6.27
CA ASP A 41 7.13 -18.00 7.34
C ASP A 41 7.16 -17.29 8.70
N LEU A 42 6.32 -17.74 9.63
CA LEU A 42 6.16 -17.13 10.94
C LEU A 42 7.47 -17.12 11.73
N ARG A 43 8.34 -18.11 11.50
CA ARG A 43 9.65 -18.24 12.17
C ARG A 43 10.68 -17.24 11.65
N PHE A 44 10.42 -16.60 10.51
CA PHE A 44 11.28 -15.59 9.91
C PHE A 44 10.62 -14.23 10.08
N HIS A 45 10.84 -13.66 11.26
CA HIS A 45 10.43 -12.28 11.58
C HIS A 45 8.92 -12.03 11.38
N CYS A 46 8.08 -13.04 11.66
CA CYS A 46 6.62 -12.94 11.70
C CYS A 46 5.91 -12.61 10.37
N ASN A 47 6.23 -13.35 9.31
CA ASN A 47 5.62 -13.15 8.00
C ASN A 47 5.78 -11.70 7.47
N VAL A 48 6.89 -11.04 7.79
CA VAL A 48 7.13 -9.63 7.43
C VAL A 48 7.29 -9.46 5.91
N ALA A 49 8.09 -10.32 5.30
CA ALA A 49 8.45 -10.30 3.89
C ALA A 49 8.54 -11.74 3.36
N PRO A 50 8.26 -11.98 2.08
CA PRO A 50 8.46 -13.28 1.46
C PRO A 50 9.96 -13.61 1.41
N LEU A 51 10.30 -14.87 1.61
CA LEU A 51 11.64 -15.41 1.48
C LEU A 51 11.60 -16.69 0.65
N CYS A 52 12.74 -17.06 0.08
CA CYS A 52 12.92 -18.33 -0.60
C CYS A 52 14.12 -19.09 -0.01
N GLU A 53 14.11 -20.41 -0.17
CA GLU A 53 15.35 -21.18 -0.03
C GLU A 53 16.27 -20.84 -1.19
N VAL A 54 17.58 -20.68 -0.94
CA VAL A 54 18.56 -20.28 -1.96
C VAL A 54 19.79 -21.19 -1.97
N TYR A 55 20.65 -20.99 -2.97
CA TYR A 55 22.02 -21.52 -2.94
C TYR A 55 22.90 -20.73 -1.96
N PRO A 56 23.95 -21.35 -1.37
CA PRO A 56 24.80 -20.66 -0.38
C PRO A 56 25.53 -19.43 -0.93
N THR A 57 25.86 -19.46 -2.23
CA THR A 57 26.59 -18.39 -2.91
C THR A 57 25.64 -17.53 -3.73
N CYS A 58 25.77 -16.22 -3.58
CA CYS A 58 24.94 -15.23 -4.24
C CYS A 58 25.78 -14.35 -5.19
N ARG A 59 25.12 -13.55 -6.01
CA ARG A 59 25.78 -12.65 -6.96
C ARG A 59 26.76 -11.72 -6.24
N GLY A 60 27.95 -11.53 -6.81
CA GLY A 60 28.98 -10.66 -6.23
C GLY A 60 29.73 -11.25 -5.03
N GLY A 61 29.69 -12.57 -4.83
CA GLY A 61 30.46 -13.25 -3.78
C GLY A 61 29.84 -13.15 -2.38
N LYS A 62 28.61 -12.63 -2.27
CA LYS A 62 27.83 -12.65 -1.03
C LYS A 62 27.44 -14.08 -0.66
N ILE A 63 27.23 -14.31 0.64
CA ILE A 63 26.81 -15.60 1.18
C ILE A 63 25.38 -15.43 1.72
N ALA A 64 24.50 -16.36 1.36
CA ALA A 64 23.13 -16.41 1.85
C ALA A 64 23.07 -16.66 3.36
N GLU A 65 22.01 -16.22 4.02
CA GLU A 65 21.84 -16.48 5.45
C GLU A 65 21.51 -17.95 5.71
N TRP A 66 22.06 -18.52 6.79
CA TRP A 66 21.79 -19.89 7.20
C TRP A 66 20.74 -19.93 8.32
N SER A 67 19.66 -20.68 8.10
CA SER A 67 18.66 -20.94 9.14
C SER A 67 18.90 -22.29 9.80
N TRP A 68 19.36 -22.27 11.05
CA TRP A 68 19.51 -23.49 11.86
C TRP A 68 18.18 -24.22 12.08
N SER A 69 17.08 -23.49 12.21
CA SER A 69 15.76 -24.07 12.49
C SER A 69 15.11 -24.79 11.30
N LYS A 70 15.55 -24.46 10.08
CA LYS A 70 15.05 -25.05 8.83
C LYS A 70 16.12 -25.84 8.09
N MET A 71 17.37 -25.79 8.57
CA MET A 71 18.54 -26.40 7.94
C MET A 71 18.68 -26.02 6.47
N MET A 72 18.50 -24.73 6.15
CA MET A 72 18.52 -24.23 4.79
C MET A 72 19.18 -22.85 4.68
N PHE A 73 19.77 -22.56 3.52
CA PHE A 73 20.16 -21.20 3.15
C PHE A 73 18.93 -20.44 2.64
N TRP A 74 18.78 -19.19 3.02
CA TRP A 74 17.62 -18.39 2.68
C TRP A 74 18.01 -16.94 2.39
N ASP A 75 17.15 -16.27 1.64
CA ASP A 75 17.22 -14.83 1.39
C ASP A 75 15.81 -14.25 1.19
N TYR A 76 15.65 -12.96 1.44
CA TYR A 76 14.38 -12.27 1.21
C TYR A 76 14.15 -12.01 -0.27
N CYS A 77 12.92 -12.21 -0.72
CA CYS A 77 12.52 -11.97 -2.09
C CYS A 77 12.22 -10.49 -2.32
N VAL A 78 12.62 -9.98 -3.48
CA VAL A 78 12.34 -8.61 -3.94
C VAL A 78 11.75 -8.65 -5.34
N TYR A 79 10.76 -7.78 -5.56
CA TYR A 79 9.99 -7.73 -6.81
C TYR A 79 10.34 -6.44 -7.55
N ASN A 80 11.44 -6.50 -8.31
CA ASN A 80 12.00 -5.38 -9.05
C ASN A 80 11.16 -5.02 -10.29
N LYS A 81 11.47 -3.89 -10.94
CA LYS A 81 10.84 -3.46 -12.20
C LYS A 81 10.93 -4.56 -13.27
N TYR A 82 9.79 -4.94 -13.87
CA TYR A 82 9.78 -5.78 -15.08
C TYR A 82 9.79 -4.92 -16.34
N SER A 83 10.97 -4.71 -16.93
CA SER A 83 11.13 -3.75 -18.03
C SER A 83 10.21 -4.01 -19.24
N ARG A 84 9.91 -5.27 -19.60
CA ARG A 84 9.04 -5.58 -20.75
C ARG A 84 7.65 -4.96 -20.64
N TYR A 85 7.10 -4.92 -19.43
CA TYR A 85 5.83 -4.26 -19.16
C TYR A 85 6.04 -2.79 -18.80
N GLU A 86 7.01 -2.50 -17.92
CA GLU A 86 7.13 -1.16 -17.36
C GLU A 86 7.61 -0.12 -18.37
N ASP A 87 8.33 -0.53 -19.40
CA ASP A 87 8.80 0.35 -20.47
C ASP A 87 7.71 0.69 -21.51
N LEU A 88 6.52 0.06 -21.41
CA LEU A 88 5.40 0.34 -22.30
C LEU A 88 4.83 1.76 -22.08
N PRO A 89 4.16 2.32 -23.11
CA PRO A 89 3.35 3.53 -22.95
C PRO A 89 2.26 3.34 -21.88
N ALA A 90 1.96 4.41 -21.15
CA ALA A 90 0.93 4.44 -20.12
C ALA A 90 -0.44 4.00 -20.65
N ALA A 91 -0.79 4.44 -21.87
CA ALA A 91 -2.01 4.01 -22.55
C ALA A 91 -2.06 2.49 -22.76
N SER A 92 -0.96 1.90 -23.26
CA SER A 92 -0.86 0.45 -23.48
C SER A 92 -0.98 -0.33 -22.17
N LYS A 93 -0.32 0.11 -21.10
CA LYS A 93 -0.45 -0.51 -19.77
C LYS A 93 -1.89 -0.45 -19.26
N LYS A 94 -2.58 0.68 -19.47
CA LYS A 94 -3.97 0.87 -19.05
C LYS A 94 -4.88 -0.11 -19.80
N ASP A 95 -4.71 -0.20 -21.11
CA ASP A 95 -5.49 -1.11 -21.95
C ASP A 95 -5.26 -2.57 -21.56
N MET A 96 -4.03 -2.96 -21.24
CA MET A 96 -3.71 -4.31 -20.78
C MET A 96 -4.40 -4.65 -19.46
N LEU A 97 -4.27 -3.79 -18.45
CA LEU A 97 -4.90 -4.01 -17.14
C LEU A 97 -6.43 -4.03 -17.26
N LEU A 98 -7.02 -3.06 -17.97
CA LEU A 98 -8.47 -2.98 -18.10
C LEU A 98 -9.05 -4.05 -19.02
N ARG A 99 -8.25 -4.62 -19.93
CA ARG A 99 -8.64 -5.82 -20.68
C ARG A 99 -8.85 -7.00 -19.75
N HIS A 100 -7.94 -7.26 -18.82
CA HIS A 100 -8.10 -8.30 -17.79
C HIS A 100 -9.30 -8.04 -16.87
N VAL A 101 -9.53 -6.78 -16.48
CA VAL A 101 -10.75 -6.39 -15.74
C VAL A 101 -12.04 -6.70 -16.50
N ARG A 102 -12.00 -6.78 -17.84
CA ARG A 102 -13.17 -7.03 -18.70
C ARG A 102 -13.39 -8.51 -19.02
N GLU A 103 -12.49 -9.41 -18.62
CA GLU A 103 -12.60 -10.84 -18.92
C GLU A 103 -13.78 -11.48 -18.18
N ASP A 104 -14.17 -10.91 -17.04
CA ASP A 104 -15.28 -11.37 -16.23
C ASP A 104 -16.08 -10.18 -15.64
N SER A 105 -17.23 -10.49 -15.06
CA SER A 105 -18.04 -9.52 -14.30
C SER A 105 -18.39 -10.04 -12.91
N ASP A 106 -17.71 -11.09 -12.45
CA ASP A 106 -18.00 -11.76 -11.20
C ASP A 106 -17.22 -11.08 -10.08
N PRO A 107 -17.86 -10.63 -8.99
CA PRO A 107 -17.11 -10.28 -7.80
C PRO A 107 -16.46 -11.53 -7.18
N SER A 108 -15.37 -11.34 -6.43
CA SER A 108 -14.86 -12.39 -5.55
C SER A 108 -15.81 -12.59 -4.35
N ASN A 109 -15.50 -13.55 -3.48
CA ASN A 109 -16.30 -13.86 -2.29
C ASN A 109 -15.64 -13.35 -1.02
N PHE A 110 -16.44 -12.94 -0.04
CA PHE A 110 -15.90 -12.62 1.29
C PHE A 110 -15.39 -13.90 1.95
N PRO A 111 -14.13 -13.94 2.42
CA PRO A 111 -13.67 -15.02 3.26
C PRO A 111 -14.44 -15.00 4.59
N HIS A 112 -14.61 -16.16 5.23
CA HIS A 112 -15.15 -16.20 6.59
C HIS A 112 -14.28 -15.37 7.52
N LYS A 113 -14.86 -14.63 8.48
CA LYS A 113 -14.12 -13.68 9.35
C LYS A 113 -12.87 -14.26 10.01
N LEU A 114 -12.94 -15.50 10.51
CA LEU A 114 -11.77 -16.18 11.10
C LEU A 114 -10.68 -16.48 10.06
N GLN A 115 -11.06 -16.87 8.84
CA GLN A 115 -10.12 -17.05 7.73
C GLN A 115 -9.53 -15.72 7.29
N GLN A 116 -10.33 -14.66 7.23
CA GLN A 116 -9.90 -13.30 6.92
C GLN A 116 -8.80 -12.83 7.88
N PHE A 117 -9.08 -12.92 9.18
CA PHE A 117 -8.16 -12.50 10.22
C PHE A 117 -6.88 -13.34 10.23
N ASN A 118 -6.99 -14.68 10.22
CA ASN A 118 -5.82 -15.56 10.19
C ASN A 118 -5.00 -15.42 8.92
N GLY A 119 -5.67 -15.24 7.78
CA GLY A 119 -5.05 -15.01 6.48
C GLY A 119 -4.22 -13.73 6.49
N LEU A 120 -4.80 -12.62 6.94
CA LEU A 120 -4.11 -11.33 7.00
C LEU A 120 -2.84 -11.36 7.87
N LEU A 121 -2.85 -12.05 9.01
CA LEU A 121 -1.66 -12.20 9.86
C LEU A 121 -0.56 -13.06 9.21
N ARG A 122 -0.94 -13.89 8.25
CA ARG A 122 -0.08 -14.77 7.45
C ARG A 122 0.26 -14.18 6.07
N GLU A 123 -0.04 -12.92 5.82
CA GLU A 123 0.42 -12.21 4.63
C GLU A 123 1.59 -11.27 4.96
N SER A 124 2.41 -10.97 3.94
CA SER A 124 3.40 -9.90 4.03
C SER A 124 2.73 -8.55 3.79
N VAL A 125 2.97 -7.60 4.71
CA VAL A 125 2.60 -6.19 4.49
C VAL A 125 3.67 -5.48 3.65
N ALA A 126 4.95 -5.87 3.77
CA ALA A 126 6.06 -5.26 3.06
C ALA A 126 5.85 -5.26 1.53
N VAL A 127 5.30 -6.34 0.97
CA VAL A 127 4.96 -6.46 -0.47
C VAL A 127 4.11 -5.28 -0.95
N SER A 128 3.18 -4.77 -0.11
CA SER A 128 2.32 -3.63 -0.47
C SER A 128 3.09 -2.32 -0.65
N PHE A 129 4.30 -2.21 -0.10
CA PHE A 129 5.14 -1.02 -0.16
C PHE A 129 6.38 -1.19 -1.05
N ASP A 130 6.91 -2.41 -1.17
CA ASP A 130 8.22 -2.64 -1.81
C ASP A 130 8.09 -3.08 -3.26
N SER A 131 7.05 -3.82 -3.61
CA SER A 131 6.91 -4.41 -4.94
C SER A 131 6.69 -3.36 -6.02
N VAL A 132 7.50 -3.44 -7.09
CA VAL A 132 7.30 -2.66 -8.31
C VAL A 132 6.45 -3.49 -9.27
N SER A 133 5.14 -3.37 -9.14
CA SER A 133 4.19 -4.11 -9.97
C SER A 133 2.83 -3.40 -10.08
N ASP A 134 2.06 -3.73 -11.12
CA ASP A 134 0.64 -3.35 -11.27
C ASP A 134 -0.34 -4.48 -10.95
N VAL A 135 0.16 -5.71 -10.82
CA VAL A 135 -0.58 -6.89 -10.33
C VAL A 135 0.16 -7.51 -9.14
N PHE A 136 -0.48 -8.32 -8.32
CA PHE A 136 0.24 -8.99 -7.24
C PHE A 136 1.36 -9.84 -7.84
N PRO A 137 2.62 -9.64 -7.41
CA PRO A 137 3.76 -10.32 -8.03
C PRO A 137 3.78 -11.82 -7.74
N GLU A 138 3.02 -12.27 -6.74
CA GLU A 138 2.78 -13.68 -6.45
C GLU A 138 1.30 -13.92 -6.12
N PRO A 139 0.77 -15.12 -6.40
CA PRO A 139 -0.56 -15.51 -5.96
C PRO A 139 -0.65 -15.42 -4.44
N ARG A 140 -1.55 -14.56 -3.93
CA ARG A 140 -1.79 -14.41 -2.50
C ARG A 140 -3.25 -14.10 -2.21
N GLY A 141 -3.69 -14.38 -0.99
CA GLY A 141 -5.03 -14.05 -0.55
C GLY A 141 -5.18 -12.54 -0.33
N LYS A 142 -6.14 -11.91 -1.00
CA LYS A 142 -6.56 -10.55 -0.66
C LYS A 142 -7.65 -10.62 0.42
N TRP A 143 -7.26 -10.39 1.66
CA TRP A 143 -8.14 -10.56 2.83
C TRP A 143 -8.97 -9.32 3.17
N ILE A 144 -8.51 -8.14 2.80
CA ILE A 144 -9.23 -6.87 2.98
C ILE A 144 -9.36 -6.18 1.63
N HIS A 145 -10.38 -5.34 1.47
CA HIS A 145 -10.65 -4.69 0.19
C HIS A 145 -10.80 -5.70 -0.96
N ASN A 146 -11.35 -6.88 -0.68
CA ASN A 146 -11.34 -8.02 -1.60
C ASN A 146 -12.50 -8.01 -2.61
N ILE A 147 -13.52 -7.16 -2.42
CA ILE A 147 -14.61 -6.99 -3.37
C ILE A 147 -14.79 -5.52 -3.72
N GLY A 148 -14.92 -5.22 -5.02
CA GLY A 148 -15.12 -3.87 -5.51
C GLY A 148 -15.47 -3.77 -7.00
N VAL A 149 -15.40 -2.55 -7.51
CA VAL A 149 -15.54 -2.22 -8.93
C VAL A 149 -14.33 -1.43 -9.42
N THR A 150 -13.89 -1.74 -10.63
CA THR A 150 -12.69 -1.17 -11.25
C THR A 150 -13.05 -0.48 -12.56
N GLY A 151 -12.40 0.65 -12.85
CA GLY A 151 -12.57 1.38 -14.11
C GLY A 151 -11.42 2.33 -14.40
N GLY A 152 -11.39 2.85 -15.63
CA GLY A 152 -10.40 3.84 -16.04
C GLY A 152 -10.78 5.24 -15.57
N ILE A 153 -9.79 6.03 -15.17
CA ILE A 153 -9.96 7.43 -14.77
C ILE A 153 -8.89 8.32 -15.42
N ARG A 154 -9.13 9.63 -15.32
CA ARG A 154 -8.12 10.66 -15.45
C ARG A 154 -8.22 11.67 -14.30
N PHE A 155 -7.10 12.29 -13.97
CA PHE A 155 -7.05 13.45 -13.10
C PHE A 155 -6.93 14.72 -13.93
N ILE A 156 -7.87 15.64 -13.73
CA ILE A 156 -7.90 16.94 -14.40
C ILE A 156 -7.45 17.98 -13.37
N GLY A 157 -6.20 18.44 -13.51
CA GLY A 157 -5.62 19.47 -12.65
C GLY A 157 -6.35 20.81 -12.83
N SER A 158 -6.47 21.58 -11.75
CA SER A 158 -7.09 22.91 -11.79
C SER A 158 -6.17 23.96 -12.43
N GLY A 159 -4.87 23.68 -12.51
CA GLY A 159 -3.84 24.64 -12.93
C GLY A 159 -3.50 25.70 -11.87
N ASN A 160 -4.30 25.79 -10.80
CA ASN A 160 -4.19 26.80 -9.74
C ASN A 160 -3.42 26.27 -8.52
N HIS A 161 -2.27 25.64 -8.75
CA HIS A 161 -1.38 25.13 -7.70
C HIS A 161 0.04 24.96 -8.24
N HIS A 162 1.01 24.82 -7.34
CA HIS A 162 2.43 24.69 -7.68
C HIS A 162 2.94 23.24 -7.74
N TYR A 163 2.11 22.25 -7.38
CA TYR A 163 2.47 20.84 -7.45
C TYR A 163 2.79 20.39 -8.88
N THR A 164 3.71 19.43 -9.01
CA THR A 164 4.28 18.99 -10.28
C THR A 164 3.99 17.52 -10.58
N GLY A 165 4.53 16.99 -11.67
CA GLY A 165 4.27 15.60 -12.08
C GLY A 165 2.79 15.38 -12.38
N LEU A 166 2.25 14.27 -11.88
CA LEU A 166 0.86 13.86 -12.13
C LEU A 166 -0.17 14.80 -11.48
N PHE A 167 0.24 15.66 -10.55
CA PHE A 167 -0.62 16.71 -10.00
C PHE A 167 -0.98 17.81 -11.01
N LYS A 168 -0.30 17.92 -12.15
CA LYS A 168 -0.72 18.85 -13.23
C LYS A 168 -1.86 18.30 -14.09
N GLY A 169 -2.06 16.99 -14.05
CA GLY A 169 -2.98 16.24 -14.90
C GLY A 169 -2.42 14.86 -15.19
N ALA A 170 -3.29 13.85 -15.21
CA ALA A 170 -2.92 12.46 -15.50
C ALA A 170 -4.01 11.78 -16.32
N GLU A 171 -3.72 11.50 -17.60
CA GLU A 171 -4.71 10.97 -18.55
C GLU A 171 -4.98 9.47 -18.40
N HIS A 172 -3.95 8.70 -18.02
CA HIS A 172 -3.99 7.24 -17.96
C HIS A 172 -4.02 6.75 -16.52
N GLY A 173 -5.19 6.74 -15.90
CA GLY A 173 -5.39 6.18 -14.56
C GLY A 173 -6.37 5.01 -14.51
N ILE A 174 -6.29 4.27 -13.41
CA ILE A 174 -7.24 3.23 -13.02
C ILE A 174 -7.63 3.51 -11.56
N ILE A 175 -8.93 3.43 -11.30
CA ILE A 175 -9.50 3.46 -9.95
C ILE A 175 -10.11 2.10 -9.64
N ARG A 176 -9.95 1.66 -8.40
CA ARG A 176 -10.74 0.57 -7.84
C ARG A 176 -11.44 1.05 -6.58
N LEU A 177 -12.78 1.08 -6.63
CA LEU A 177 -13.64 1.38 -5.50
C LEU A 177 -14.03 0.06 -4.83
N SER A 178 -13.78 -0.09 -3.54
CA SER A 178 -13.93 -1.38 -2.84
C SER A 178 -14.39 -1.20 -1.40
N VAL A 179 -14.74 -2.31 -0.74
CA VAL A 179 -15.09 -2.32 0.68
C VAL A 179 -14.05 -3.09 1.50
N ALA A 180 -13.61 -2.54 2.62
CA ALA A 180 -12.52 -3.08 3.42
C ALA A 180 -12.85 -4.43 4.10
N LYS A 181 -14.12 -4.61 4.48
CA LYS A 181 -14.66 -5.73 5.28
C LYS A 181 -16.04 -6.16 4.77
N PRO A 182 -16.55 -7.34 5.19
CA PRO A 182 -17.91 -7.77 4.87
C PRO A 182 -18.96 -6.72 5.21
N VAL A 183 -19.88 -6.47 4.28
CA VAL A 183 -20.98 -5.51 4.43
C VAL A 183 -22.20 -6.19 5.05
N ASN A 184 -22.75 -5.62 6.12
CA ASN A 184 -23.97 -6.10 6.77
C ASN A 184 -24.57 -5.03 7.69
N MET A 185 -25.81 -5.24 8.15
CA MET A 185 -26.52 -4.27 9.00
C MET A 185 -25.81 -3.91 10.31
N LYS A 186 -24.95 -4.80 10.84
CA LYS A 186 -24.21 -4.57 12.09
C LYS A 186 -22.91 -3.80 11.87
N GLU A 187 -22.17 -4.12 10.81
CA GLU A 187 -20.84 -3.55 10.56
C GLU A 187 -20.85 -2.37 9.58
N GLY A 188 -21.96 -2.14 8.90
CA GLY A 188 -22.11 -1.09 7.89
C GLY A 188 -21.29 -1.37 6.63
N VAL A 189 -20.77 -0.30 6.03
CA VAL A 189 -19.93 -0.34 4.83
C VAL A 189 -18.61 0.34 5.16
N ALA A 190 -17.48 -0.16 4.66
CA ALA A 190 -16.19 0.55 4.77
C ALA A 190 -15.61 0.83 3.37
N PRO A 191 -16.11 1.86 2.65
CA PRO A 191 -15.63 2.20 1.33
C PRO A 191 -14.17 2.66 1.35
N GLY A 192 -13.41 2.29 0.33
CA GLY A 192 -12.09 2.83 0.06
C GLY A 192 -11.74 2.70 -1.41
N MET A 193 -10.65 3.35 -1.80
CA MET A 193 -10.14 3.30 -3.16
C MET A 193 -8.65 3.05 -3.25
N GLY A 194 -8.27 2.34 -4.31
CA GLY A 194 -6.93 2.40 -4.88
C GLY A 194 -6.96 3.23 -6.15
N ILE A 195 -6.00 4.16 -6.28
CA ILE A 195 -5.77 4.92 -7.51
C ILE A 195 -4.36 4.59 -7.99
N LYS A 196 -4.24 4.31 -9.29
CA LYS A 196 -2.97 4.21 -9.99
C LYS A 196 -2.98 5.09 -11.22
N PHE A 197 -1.91 5.83 -11.43
CA PHE A 197 -1.65 6.56 -12.67
C PHE A 197 -0.47 5.93 -13.37
N LEU A 198 -0.70 5.48 -14.60
CA LEU A 198 0.31 4.83 -15.42
C LEU A 198 1.18 5.90 -16.08
N ARG A 199 2.46 5.58 -16.22
CA ARG A 199 3.49 6.49 -16.74
C ARG A 199 4.22 5.80 -17.88
N ASP A 200 4.58 6.56 -18.91
CA ASP A 200 5.34 6.05 -20.06
C ASP A 200 6.75 5.61 -19.62
N GLY A 201 7.18 4.43 -20.05
CA GLY A 201 8.57 4.01 -19.88
C GLY A 201 9.00 3.68 -18.43
N ARG A 202 8.08 3.70 -17.46
CA ARG A 202 8.40 3.57 -16.04
C ARG A 202 7.22 3.10 -15.19
N PRO A 203 7.47 2.59 -13.95
CA PRO A 203 6.44 2.15 -13.02
C PRO A 203 5.27 3.12 -12.84
N SER A 204 4.08 2.61 -12.55
CA SER A 204 2.93 3.44 -12.16
C SER A 204 3.17 4.15 -10.83
N ALA A 205 2.52 5.30 -10.62
CA ALA A 205 2.44 5.96 -9.31
C ALA A 205 1.07 5.65 -8.70
N ASN A 206 1.06 5.31 -7.41
CA ASN A 206 -0.10 4.71 -6.76
C ASN A 206 -0.33 5.36 -5.39
N PHE A 207 -1.58 5.39 -4.96
CA PHE A 207 -1.92 5.63 -3.57
C PHE A 207 -3.28 5.00 -3.26
N VAL A 208 -3.59 4.87 -1.97
CA VAL A 208 -4.91 4.46 -1.51
C VAL A 208 -5.51 5.57 -0.65
N ALA A 209 -6.84 5.59 -0.57
CA ALA A 209 -7.56 6.53 0.28
C ALA A 209 -8.88 5.92 0.74
N MET A 210 -9.32 6.32 1.92
CA MET A 210 -10.64 5.94 2.46
C MET A 210 -11.10 6.97 3.49
N PHE A 211 -12.32 6.80 4.00
CA PHE A 211 -12.82 7.63 5.10
C PHE A 211 -12.15 7.28 6.43
N THR A 212 -12.37 6.06 6.93
CA THR A 212 -11.82 5.52 8.18
C THR A 212 -11.70 4.00 8.08
N LEU A 213 -10.90 3.36 8.95
CA LEU A 213 -10.89 1.90 9.09
C LEU A 213 -12.23 1.33 9.60
N ASP A 214 -12.97 2.14 10.38
CA ASP A 214 -14.27 1.76 10.94
C ASP A 214 -15.37 1.73 9.88
N GLY A 215 -15.25 2.55 8.84
CA GLY A 215 -16.25 2.72 7.80
C GLY A 215 -17.37 3.67 8.21
N GLN A 216 -18.55 3.43 7.66
CA GLN A 216 -19.79 4.17 7.90
C GLN A 216 -20.89 3.21 8.36
N PRO A 217 -21.77 3.63 9.29
CA PRO A 217 -22.86 2.81 9.80
C PRO A 217 -23.92 2.51 8.74
N SER A 218 -24.73 1.47 8.97
CA SER A 218 -25.68 0.96 7.98
C SER A 218 -26.83 1.91 7.63
N HIS A 219 -27.11 2.91 8.45
CA HIS A 219 -28.10 3.95 8.15
C HIS A 219 -27.55 5.04 7.21
N GLU A 220 -26.24 5.10 6.99
CA GLU A 220 -25.62 5.96 5.97
C GLU A 220 -25.52 5.17 4.67
N THR A 221 -26.55 5.29 3.84
CA THR A 221 -26.72 4.45 2.66
C THR A 221 -25.97 4.93 1.43
N ASN A 222 -25.30 6.10 1.45
CA ASN A 222 -24.53 6.56 0.29
C ASN A 222 -23.10 5.99 0.32
N PHE A 223 -22.67 5.26 -0.71
CA PHE A 223 -21.28 4.78 -0.85
C PHE A 223 -20.25 5.92 -0.79
N PHE A 224 -20.67 7.11 -1.20
CA PHE A 224 -19.88 8.34 -1.27
C PHE A 224 -20.30 9.33 -0.16
N GLN A 225 -20.72 8.82 1.01
CA GLN A 225 -21.23 9.65 2.11
C GLN A 225 -20.19 10.66 2.62
N HIS A 226 -18.94 10.22 2.75
CA HIS A 226 -17.87 10.97 3.40
C HIS A 226 -16.73 11.31 2.45
N ALA A 227 -16.00 12.37 2.78
CA ALA A 227 -14.73 12.67 2.14
C ALA A 227 -13.68 11.60 2.50
N TRP A 228 -12.87 11.21 1.52
CA TRP A 228 -11.81 10.23 1.71
C TRP A 228 -10.46 10.91 1.75
N SER A 229 -9.47 10.23 2.31
CA SER A 229 -8.12 10.77 2.48
C SER A 229 -7.08 9.66 2.41
N ASN A 230 -5.89 9.99 1.90
CA ASN A 230 -4.72 9.12 1.99
C ASN A 230 -4.13 9.08 3.42
N HIS A 231 -4.61 9.97 4.30
CA HIS A 231 -4.33 9.99 5.74
C HIS A 231 -5.64 9.77 6.50
N ILE A 232 -5.72 8.71 7.30
CA ILE A 232 -6.95 8.32 8.00
C ILE A 232 -6.78 8.43 9.52
N PRO A 233 -7.87 8.67 10.27
CA PRO A 233 -7.79 8.69 11.72
C PRO A 233 -7.51 7.29 12.30
N GLN A 234 -7.02 7.27 13.54
CA GLN A 234 -6.99 6.05 14.34
C GLN A 234 -8.40 5.50 14.56
N THR A 235 -8.49 4.17 14.60
CA THR A 235 -9.67 3.43 15.07
C THR A 235 -9.54 3.10 16.54
N ASP A 236 -10.66 3.12 17.25
CA ASP A 236 -10.75 2.63 18.63
C ASP A 236 -11.06 1.13 18.73
N ASP A 237 -11.42 0.49 17.63
CA ASP A 237 -11.76 -0.94 17.58
C ASP A 237 -10.53 -1.82 17.87
N PHE A 238 -10.70 -2.76 18.80
CA PHE A 238 -9.60 -3.62 19.26
C PHE A 238 -9.12 -4.61 18.19
N GLY A 239 -10.04 -5.14 17.36
CA GLY A 239 -9.69 -6.05 16.26
C GLY A 239 -8.90 -5.31 15.17
N LEU A 240 -9.34 -4.11 14.84
CA LEU A 240 -8.62 -3.24 13.90
C LEU A 240 -7.29 -2.73 14.47
N LYS A 241 -7.15 -2.57 15.80
CA LYS A 241 -5.84 -2.29 16.44
C LYS A 241 -4.84 -3.42 16.22
N LEU A 242 -5.28 -4.69 16.25
CA LEU A 242 -4.39 -5.83 15.99
C LEU A 242 -4.00 -5.92 14.51
N VAL A 243 -4.91 -5.57 13.60
CA VAL A 243 -4.61 -5.40 12.17
C VAL A 243 -3.66 -4.23 11.94
N ALA A 244 -3.87 -3.10 12.61
CA ALA A 244 -2.97 -1.94 12.56
C ALA A 244 -1.58 -2.29 13.09
N ALA A 245 -1.48 -3.14 14.11
CA ALA A 245 -0.20 -3.64 14.61
C ALA A 245 0.59 -4.43 13.54
N LYS A 246 -0.11 -5.22 12.71
CA LYS A 246 0.48 -5.90 11.56
C LYS A 246 1.00 -4.91 10.51
N PHE A 247 0.31 -3.77 10.32
CA PHE A 247 0.75 -2.74 9.38
C PHE A 247 2.08 -2.07 9.78
N PHE A 248 2.43 -2.07 11.07
CA PHE A 248 3.74 -1.57 11.53
C PHE A 248 4.95 -2.33 11.00
N GLN A 249 4.75 -3.53 10.45
CA GLN A 249 5.78 -4.26 9.75
C GLN A 249 6.18 -3.61 8.42
N GLY A 250 5.26 -2.87 7.79
CA GLY A 250 5.49 -2.19 6.51
C GLY A 250 5.84 -0.71 6.63
N SER A 251 5.30 -0.01 7.64
CA SER A 251 5.55 1.42 7.88
C SER A 251 5.39 1.76 9.37
N TYR A 252 6.21 2.67 9.89
CA TYR A 252 6.02 3.29 11.21
C TYR A 252 4.94 4.39 11.24
N CYS A 253 4.34 4.71 10.10
CA CYS A 253 3.20 5.61 9.99
C CYS A 253 2.10 5.03 9.07
N PRO A 254 1.52 3.86 9.39
CA PRO A 254 0.63 3.13 8.49
C PRO A 254 -0.74 3.77 8.27
N LEU A 255 -1.08 4.83 9.01
CA LEU A 255 -2.31 5.61 8.85
C LEU A 255 -2.15 6.74 7.82
N MET A 256 -0.94 6.95 7.30
CA MET A 256 -0.62 7.94 6.30
C MET A 256 0.10 7.29 5.12
N VAL A 257 -0.41 7.52 3.92
CA VAL A 257 0.23 7.11 2.67
C VAL A 257 0.92 8.33 2.05
N GLY A 258 2.20 8.19 1.68
CA GLY A 258 2.96 9.25 1.03
C GLY A 258 2.52 9.52 -0.41
N LEU A 259 3.00 10.61 -0.99
CA LEU A 259 2.57 11.14 -2.29
C LEU A 259 3.72 11.60 -3.18
N SER A 260 4.96 11.60 -2.70
CA SER A 260 6.08 12.16 -3.46
C SER A 260 6.35 11.48 -4.81
N ASP A 261 6.07 10.17 -4.98
CA ASP A 261 6.23 9.48 -6.27
C ASP A 261 5.31 10.04 -7.37
N LEU A 262 4.14 10.59 -7.00
CA LEU A 262 3.25 11.22 -7.96
C LEU A 262 3.88 12.47 -8.60
N SER A 263 4.82 13.12 -7.91
CA SER A 263 5.50 14.31 -8.40
C SER A 263 6.78 14.03 -9.19
N THR A 264 7.26 12.78 -9.14
CA THR A 264 8.57 12.41 -9.68
C THR A 264 8.61 12.43 -11.20
N ASP A 265 9.58 13.13 -11.78
CA ASP A 265 9.76 13.21 -13.23
C ASP A 265 10.45 11.96 -13.83
N ALA A 266 10.56 11.90 -15.16
CA ALA A 266 11.15 10.75 -15.87
C ALA A 266 12.62 10.49 -15.52
N ALA A 267 13.35 11.49 -15.00
CA ALA A 267 14.72 11.34 -14.53
C ALA A 267 14.81 10.87 -13.06
N GLY A 268 13.66 10.65 -12.40
CA GLY A 268 13.61 10.26 -10.99
C GLY A 268 13.72 11.43 -10.02
N ARG A 269 13.64 12.69 -10.50
CA ARG A 269 13.70 13.87 -9.64
C ARG A 269 12.32 14.11 -9.04
N VAL A 270 12.27 14.21 -7.71
CA VAL A 270 11.04 14.52 -6.99
C VAL A 270 10.74 16.01 -7.13
N GLY A 271 9.49 16.34 -7.46
CA GLY A 271 9.04 17.73 -7.60
C GLY A 271 8.23 18.20 -6.39
N ALA A 272 7.36 19.19 -6.58
CA ALA A 272 6.49 19.68 -5.50
C ALA A 272 5.26 18.77 -5.35
N PHE A 273 4.96 18.35 -4.12
CA PHE A 273 3.82 17.50 -3.77
C PHE A 273 3.17 17.95 -2.45
N PRO A 274 1.87 17.67 -2.24
CA PRO A 274 1.21 17.98 -0.98
C PRO A 274 1.49 16.95 0.12
N PHE A 275 1.30 17.35 1.36
CA PHE A 275 1.31 16.46 2.53
C PHE A 275 0.15 15.46 2.49
N GLN A 276 -1.05 15.92 2.12
CA GLN A 276 -2.28 15.13 2.14
C GLN A 276 -3.20 15.53 0.99
N LEU A 277 -3.95 14.55 0.47
CA LEU A 277 -5.07 14.74 -0.43
C LEU A 277 -6.37 14.37 0.28
N THR A 278 -7.40 15.20 0.08
CA THR A 278 -8.78 14.85 0.43
C THR A 278 -9.64 14.78 -0.83
N PHE A 279 -10.53 13.80 -0.87
CA PHE A 279 -11.37 13.48 -2.00
C PHE A 279 -12.81 13.72 -1.60
N HIS A 280 -13.34 14.87 -2.01
CA HIS A 280 -14.71 15.27 -1.73
C HIS A 280 -15.62 14.66 -2.80
N PRO A 281 -16.55 13.76 -2.43
CA PRO A 281 -17.36 13.08 -3.42
C PRO A 281 -18.30 14.03 -4.14
N LEU A 282 -18.43 13.85 -5.45
CA LEU A 282 -19.34 14.60 -6.32
C LEU A 282 -20.53 13.75 -6.76
N ARG A 283 -20.67 12.57 -6.18
CA ARG A 283 -21.65 11.55 -6.57
C ARG A 283 -22.37 11.01 -5.35
N HIS A 284 -23.56 10.50 -5.63
CA HIS A 284 -24.36 9.72 -4.72
C HIS A 284 -24.56 8.34 -5.33
N SER A 285 -24.45 7.29 -4.53
CA SER A 285 -24.77 5.93 -4.95
C SER A 285 -25.29 5.15 -3.76
N ASP A 286 -26.54 4.69 -3.84
CA ASP A 286 -27.14 3.88 -2.80
C ASP A 286 -26.37 2.56 -2.61
N CYS A 287 -26.06 2.25 -1.37
CA CYS A 287 -25.32 1.09 -0.91
C CYS A 287 -26.06 0.44 0.28
N PRO A 288 -27.15 -0.30 0.01
CA PRO A 288 -27.88 -1.01 1.05
C PRO A 288 -27.00 -2.07 1.70
N CYS A 289 -26.94 -2.08 3.04
CA CYS A 289 -26.10 -3.01 3.80
C CYS A 289 -26.65 -4.44 3.84
N ASP A 290 -27.94 -4.62 3.59
CA ASP A 290 -28.65 -5.89 3.49
C ASP A 290 -28.61 -6.48 2.06
N ASP A 291 -28.21 -5.68 1.07
CA ASP A 291 -28.08 -6.09 -0.34
C ASP A 291 -26.78 -5.54 -0.96
N PHE A 292 -25.66 -6.11 -0.54
CA PHE A 292 -24.35 -5.71 -1.04
C PHE A 292 -24.17 -5.89 -2.57
N PRO A 293 -24.68 -6.95 -3.22
CA PRO A 293 -24.68 -7.03 -4.68
C PRO A 293 -25.34 -5.81 -5.34
N ARG A 294 -26.46 -5.32 -4.82
CA ARG A 294 -27.10 -4.09 -5.31
C ARG A 294 -26.26 -2.85 -5.04
N CYS A 295 -25.58 -2.76 -3.88
CA CYS A 295 -24.60 -1.69 -3.64
C CYS A 295 -23.54 -1.63 -4.76
N LEU A 296 -22.88 -2.75 -5.07
CA LEU A 296 -21.87 -2.80 -6.14
C LEU A 296 -22.46 -2.46 -7.51
N ALA A 297 -23.66 -2.99 -7.81
CA ALA A 297 -24.35 -2.71 -9.07
C ALA A 297 -24.67 -1.22 -9.23
N ASN A 298 -25.05 -0.53 -8.15
CA ASN A 298 -25.30 0.92 -8.16
C ASN A 298 -24.02 1.72 -8.42
N VAL A 299 -22.92 1.38 -7.75
CA VAL A 299 -21.62 2.05 -7.99
C VAL A 299 -21.16 1.83 -9.43
N ALA A 300 -21.36 0.63 -9.99
CA ALA A 300 -21.03 0.29 -11.38
C ALA A 300 -21.88 1.03 -12.44
N ARG A 301 -22.99 1.67 -12.05
CA ARG A 301 -23.87 2.42 -12.96
C ARG A 301 -23.44 3.88 -13.16
N ILE A 302 -22.45 4.37 -12.43
CA ILE A 302 -21.93 5.73 -12.63
C ILE A 302 -21.44 5.86 -14.09
N PRO A 303 -21.94 6.85 -14.85
CA PRO A 303 -21.64 6.95 -16.27
C PRO A 303 -20.19 7.39 -16.52
N VAL A 304 -19.63 6.94 -17.64
CA VAL A 304 -18.36 7.49 -18.17
C VAL A 304 -18.52 8.99 -18.42
N GLY A 305 -17.46 9.76 -18.17
CA GLY A 305 -17.46 11.23 -18.16
C GLY A 305 -17.91 11.83 -16.83
N ALA A 306 -18.36 11.01 -15.87
CA ALA A 306 -18.69 11.51 -14.54
C ALA A 306 -17.45 11.91 -13.74
N ARG A 307 -17.49 13.08 -13.11
CA ARG A 307 -16.56 13.47 -12.04
C ARG A 307 -16.93 12.74 -10.75
N LEU A 308 -16.01 11.93 -10.23
CA LEU A 308 -16.22 11.16 -9.00
C LEU A 308 -15.91 12.00 -7.76
N PHE A 309 -14.79 12.73 -7.79
CA PHE A 309 -14.28 13.49 -6.65
C PHE A 309 -13.74 14.85 -7.08
N GLU A 310 -13.99 15.87 -6.26
CA GLU A 310 -13.13 17.04 -6.17
C GLU A 310 -11.91 16.67 -5.32
N VAL A 311 -10.72 16.94 -5.83
CA VAL A 311 -9.46 16.67 -5.13
C VAL A 311 -8.95 17.95 -4.51
N ARG A 312 -8.76 17.94 -3.19
CA ARG A 312 -8.13 19.03 -2.45
C ARG A 312 -6.81 18.58 -1.87
N ALA A 313 -5.90 19.52 -1.72
CA ALA A 313 -4.56 19.29 -1.20
C ALA A 313 -4.32 20.11 0.06
N VAL A 314 -3.65 19.49 1.02
CA VAL A 314 -3.08 20.15 2.19
C VAL A 314 -1.57 20.22 1.97
N ALA A 315 -1.02 21.43 1.91
CA ALA A 315 0.39 21.63 1.52
C ALA A 315 1.39 21.13 2.57
N ARG A 316 1.04 21.23 3.85
CA ARG A 316 1.85 20.85 5.02
C ARG A 316 0.94 20.60 6.21
N PRO A 317 1.39 19.90 7.27
CA PRO A 317 0.57 19.69 8.47
C PRO A 317 -0.05 20.99 9.00
N GLY A 318 -1.35 20.95 9.29
CA GLY A 318 -2.11 22.10 9.80
C GLY A 318 -2.49 23.17 8.77
N ALA A 319 -2.08 23.05 7.50
CA ALA A 319 -2.52 23.97 6.46
C ALA A 319 -3.99 23.73 6.05
N ALA A 320 -4.65 24.76 5.54
CA ALA A 320 -5.98 24.63 4.95
C ALA A 320 -5.93 23.82 3.64
N ALA A 321 -6.94 22.99 3.42
CA ALA A 321 -7.11 22.26 2.17
C ALA A 321 -7.63 23.20 1.07
N TYR A 322 -7.12 23.05 -0.16
CA TYR A 322 -7.59 23.81 -1.32
C TYR A 322 -7.68 22.93 -2.57
N THR A 323 -8.60 23.25 -3.49
CA THR A 323 -8.88 22.42 -4.67
C THR A 323 -7.72 22.44 -5.68
N ILE A 324 -7.27 21.26 -6.07
CA ILE A 324 -6.22 21.06 -7.08
C ILE A 324 -6.73 20.38 -8.35
N GLY A 325 -7.97 19.90 -8.38
CA GLY A 325 -8.52 19.26 -9.57
C GLY A 325 -9.69 18.33 -9.27
N HIS A 326 -9.98 17.43 -10.20
CA HIS A 326 -11.02 16.41 -10.05
C HIS A 326 -10.64 15.08 -10.71
N ILE A 327 -11.21 13.99 -10.21
CA ILE A 327 -11.11 12.66 -10.80
C ILE A 327 -12.34 12.43 -11.68
N GLU A 328 -12.11 12.12 -12.95
CA GLU A 328 -13.17 11.83 -13.93
C GLU A 328 -13.05 10.39 -14.43
N LEU A 329 -14.20 9.73 -14.58
CA LEU A 329 -14.29 8.37 -15.09
C LEU A 329 -14.14 8.36 -16.61
N THR A 330 -13.15 7.63 -17.14
CA THR A 330 -12.92 7.49 -18.58
C THR A 330 -13.44 6.16 -19.13
N GLU A 331 -13.58 5.14 -18.27
CA GLU A 331 -14.11 3.83 -18.64
C GLU A 331 -15.03 3.30 -17.55
N LYS A 332 -16.02 2.48 -17.93
CA LYS A 332 -17.07 1.99 -17.04
C LYS A 332 -16.49 1.23 -15.83
N LEU A 333 -17.04 1.51 -14.64
CA LEU A 333 -16.79 0.74 -13.43
C LEU A 333 -17.45 -0.66 -13.53
N ARG A 334 -16.69 -1.71 -13.21
CA ARG A 334 -17.16 -3.11 -13.30
C ARG A 334 -16.61 -3.95 -12.15
N ALA A 335 -17.42 -4.87 -11.64
CA ALA A 335 -16.92 -5.97 -10.82
C ALA A 335 -16.02 -6.88 -11.68
N SER A 336 -14.99 -7.47 -11.08
CA SER A 336 -14.08 -8.38 -11.76
C SER A 336 -13.24 -9.16 -10.75
N LYS A 337 -13.10 -10.47 -10.97
CA LYS A 337 -12.16 -11.32 -10.22
C LYS A 337 -10.73 -10.85 -10.39
N PHE A 338 -10.32 -10.42 -11.58
CA PHE A 338 -9.00 -9.83 -11.77
C PHE A 338 -8.80 -8.58 -10.89
N GLY A 339 -9.78 -7.66 -10.89
CA GLY A 339 -9.74 -6.47 -10.04
C GLY A 339 -9.71 -6.81 -8.55
N ASP A 340 -10.43 -7.86 -8.17
CA ASP A 340 -10.56 -8.31 -6.79
C ASP A 340 -9.32 -9.06 -6.29
N GLU A 341 -8.74 -9.94 -7.07
CA GLU A 341 -7.72 -10.89 -6.60
C GLU A 341 -6.30 -10.54 -7.05
N HIS A 342 -6.15 -9.81 -8.18
CA HIS A 342 -4.86 -9.66 -8.84
C HIS A 342 -4.40 -8.22 -9.00
N LEU A 343 -5.31 -7.27 -9.25
CA LEU A 343 -4.94 -5.86 -9.40
C LEU A 343 -4.31 -5.31 -8.10
N PHE A 344 -3.12 -4.74 -8.24
CA PHE A 344 -2.29 -4.31 -7.12
C PHE A 344 -2.09 -2.79 -7.12
N PHE A 345 -2.19 -2.18 -5.95
CA PHE A 345 -1.95 -0.75 -5.72
C PHE A 345 -0.86 -0.60 -4.68
N LYS A 346 0.32 -0.17 -5.14
CA LYS A 346 1.46 0.09 -4.27
C LYS A 346 1.13 1.23 -3.31
N HIS A 347 1.45 1.06 -2.03
CA HIS A 347 1.43 2.14 -1.07
C HIS A 347 2.79 2.81 -1.09
N GLN A 348 2.80 4.13 -1.02
CA GLN A 348 4.01 4.85 -0.72
C GLN A 348 4.14 5.05 0.79
N ARG A 349 5.32 4.80 1.34
CA ARG A 349 5.59 5.05 2.75
C ARG A 349 5.62 6.54 3.03
N MET A 350 4.96 6.96 4.11
CA MET A 350 5.06 8.34 4.57
C MET A 350 6.49 8.70 5.00
N GLU A 351 7.30 7.71 5.41
CA GLU A 351 8.71 7.89 5.72
C GLU A 351 9.56 8.40 4.55
N GLU A 352 9.17 8.08 3.30
CA GLU A 352 9.82 8.62 2.11
C GLU A 352 9.54 10.12 1.96
N ASP A 353 8.32 10.54 2.27
CA ASP A 353 7.92 11.96 2.26
C ASP A 353 8.55 12.72 3.42
N PHE A 354 8.59 12.15 4.62
CA PHE A 354 9.27 12.74 5.77
C PHE A 354 10.78 12.90 5.54
N ARG A 355 11.40 12.10 4.68
CA ARG A 355 12.82 12.28 4.32
C ARG A 355 13.03 13.53 3.46
N LEU A 356 12.05 13.89 2.64
CA LEU A 356 12.06 15.06 1.77
C LEU A 356 11.59 16.32 2.51
N HIS A 357 10.63 16.15 3.43
CA HIS A 357 10.10 17.18 4.32
C HIS A 357 10.17 16.74 5.79
N PRO A 358 11.36 16.78 6.43
CA PRO A 358 11.51 16.41 7.84
C PRO A 358 10.66 17.26 8.79
N ASP A 359 10.41 18.52 8.41
CA ASP A 359 9.54 19.45 9.14
C ASP A 359 8.10 18.94 9.30
N TRP A 360 7.61 18.11 8.36
CA TRP A 360 6.28 17.51 8.48
C TRP A 360 6.21 16.50 9.61
N LEU A 361 7.27 15.70 9.81
CA LEU A 361 7.33 14.71 10.89
C LEU A 361 7.35 15.38 12.27
N ASP A 362 7.97 16.56 12.37
CA ASP A 362 8.03 17.34 13.60
C ASP A 362 6.71 18.06 13.91
N ALA A 363 5.92 18.39 12.88
CA ALA A 363 4.66 19.11 13.02
C ALA A 363 3.44 18.24 13.33
N ILE A 364 3.53 16.91 13.21
CA ILE A 364 2.42 15.98 13.48
C ILE A 364 2.43 15.44 14.91
N SER A 365 1.24 15.09 15.41
CA SER A 365 1.09 14.32 16.64
C SER A 365 1.32 12.84 16.33
N LYS A 366 2.58 12.41 16.32
CA LYS A 366 3.03 11.04 15.98
C LYS A 366 2.08 9.93 16.48
N LYS A 367 1.74 9.92 17.77
CA LYS A 367 0.86 8.90 18.37
C LYS A 367 -0.55 8.90 17.76
N ARG A 368 -1.12 10.08 17.50
CA ARG A 368 -2.47 10.25 16.95
C ARG A 368 -2.48 10.00 15.44
N ASP A 369 -1.50 10.55 14.75
CA ASP A 369 -1.48 10.68 13.30
C ASP A 369 -0.87 9.44 12.63
N CYS A 370 0.11 8.78 13.26
CA CYS A 370 0.74 7.55 12.78
C CYS A 370 0.33 6.31 13.58
N GLY A 371 -0.30 6.47 14.74
CA GLY A 371 -0.62 5.37 15.65
C GLY A 371 0.54 4.85 16.49
N LEU A 372 1.71 5.50 16.41
CA LEU A 372 2.92 5.15 17.16
C LEU A 372 3.63 6.41 17.68
N SER A 373 4.33 6.30 18.80
CA SER A 373 5.09 7.44 19.36
C SER A 373 6.41 7.72 18.65
N GLY A 374 6.94 6.78 17.87
CA GLY A 374 8.26 6.91 17.22
C GLY A 374 8.33 6.65 15.72
N PRO A 375 7.43 7.18 14.86
CA PRO A 375 7.68 7.24 13.42
C PRO A 375 9.01 7.95 13.12
N THR A 376 9.67 7.53 12.04
CA THR A 376 10.98 8.02 11.60
C THR A 376 10.96 8.31 10.10
N THR A 377 12.06 8.80 9.53
CA THR A 377 12.24 8.99 8.08
C THR A 377 12.71 7.73 7.34
N SER A 378 12.80 6.61 8.05
CA SER A 378 13.23 5.31 7.52
C SER A 378 12.16 4.26 7.76
N ALA A 379 11.95 3.41 6.75
CA ALA A 379 11.04 2.28 6.83
C ALA A 379 11.47 1.28 7.94
N PRO A 380 10.53 0.47 8.46
CA PRO A 380 10.88 -0.70 9.25
C PRO A 380 11.78 -1.66 8.47
N ALA A 381 12.85 -2.14 9.12
CA ALA A 381 13.71 -3.18 8.55
C ALA A 381 13.04 -4.56 8.70
N TYR A 382 13.22 -5.46 7.74
CA TYR A 382 12.56 -6.77 7.74
C TYR A 382 12.92 -7.60 8.99
N GLU A 383 14.16 -7.52 9.44
CA GLU A 383 14.69 -8.22 10.62
C GLU A 383 13.98 -7.80 11.91
N LYS A 384 13.36 -6.61 11.93
CA LYS A 384 12.55 -6.19 13.08
C LYS A 384 11.23 -6.93 13.16
N GLY A 385 10.66 -7.39 12.04
CA GLY A 385 9.46 -8.24 12.02
C GLY A 385 8.34 -7.80 12.95
N CYS A 386 7.89 -8.71 13.82
CA CYS A 386 6.93 -8.41 14.90
C CYS A 386 7.36 -7.26 15.81
N HIS A 387 8.66 -7.04 16.02
CA HIS A 387 9.19 -6.03 16.94
C HIS A 387 9.33 -4.64 16.33
N ALA A 388 8.89 -4.44 15.08
CA ALA A 388 8.91 -3.13 14.44
C ALA A 388 8.28 -2.04 15.35
N HIS A 389 7.14 -2.33 15.96
CA HIS A 389 6.46 -1.40 16.88
C HIS A 389 7.19 -1.18 18.23
N VAL A 390 7.94 -2.17 18.73
CA VAL A 390 8.65 -2.12 20.03
C VAL A 390 9.99 -1.39 19.93
N ALA A 391 10.71 -1.57 18.83
CA ALA A 391 12.06 -1.00 18.63
C ALA A 391 12.07 0.53 18.69
N ASN A 392 10.95 1.20 18.40
CA ASN A 392 10.84 2.66 18.47
C ASN A 392 10.34 3.18 19.84
N LEU A 393 9.77 2.32 20.69
CA LEU A 393 9.47 2.67 22.09
C LEU A 393 10.74 2.72 22.95
N GLN A 394 11.77 1.94 22.60
CA GLN A 394 13.03 1.91 23.34
C GLN A 394 13.95 3.09 23.02
N ARG A 395 13.94 3.64 21.79
CA ARG A 395 14.76 4.82 21.42
C ARG A 395 14.33 6.10 22.15
N THR A 396 13.05 6.25 22.47
CA THR A 396 12.55 7.36 23.31
C THR A 396 13.00 7.23 24.77
N ASN A 397 13.23 6.01 25.28
CA ASN A 397 13.70 5.81 26.65
C ASN A 397 15.22 5.97 26.78
N VAL A 398 16.01 5.55 25.80
CA VAL A 398 17.49 5.70 25.86
C VAL A 398 17.91 7.17 25.70
N SER A 399 17.23 7.96 24.86
CA SER A 399 17.49 9.40 24.74
C SER A 399 17.09 10.18 26.01
N ASN A 400 15.98 9.81 26.66
CA ASN A 400 15.58 10.41 27.94
C ASN A 400 16.49 9.99 29.11
N LEU A 401 17.01 8.75 29.12
CA LEU A 401 18.02 8.30 30.10
C LEU A 401 19.40 8.94 29.87
N GLN A 402 19.79 9.22 28.63
CA GLN A 402 21.05 9.92 28.34
C GLN A 402 20.95 11.43 28.60
N ARG A 403 19.77 12.04 28.41
CA ARG A 403 19.52 13.44 28.75
C ARG A 403 19.45 13.67 30.26
N THR A 404 18.76 12.81 31.01
CA THR A 404 18.74 12.86 32.48
C THR A 404 20.11 12.54 33.09
N LYS A 405 20.93 11.67 32.48
CA LYS A 405 22.34 11.48 32.91
C LYS A 405 23.23 12.70 32.65
N ARG A 406 23.03 13.44 31.55
CA ARG A 406 23.78 14.69 31.27
C ARG A 406 23.33 15.84 32.16
N GLU A 407 22.04 15.96 32.44
CA GLU A 407 21.49 16.98 33.34
C GLU A 407 21.88 16.69 34.80
N ALA A 408 21.93 15.41 35.22
CA ALA A 408 22.41 15.02 36.55
C ALA A 408 23.94 15.16 36.73
N MET A 409 24.75 15.00 35.68
CA MET A 409 26.21 15.26 35.75
C MET A 409 26.57 16.75 35.74
N LEU A 410 25.73 17.60 35.15
CA LEU A 410 25.96 19.06 35.10
C LEU A 410 25.52 19.80 36.38
N ASP A 411 24.70 19.16 37.23
CA ASP A 411 24.24 19.72 38.51
C ASP A 411 25.17 19.36 39.69
N THR A 412 25.92 18.26 39.59
CA THR A 412 26.91 17.86 40.61
C THR A 412 28.21 18.67 40.58
N ASP A 413 28.49 19.42 39.51
CA ASP A 413 29.70 20.27 39.38
C ASP A 413 29.49 21.73 39.84
N LYS A 414 28.32 22.07 40.43
CA LYS A 414 28.01 23.42 40.92
C LYS A 414 27.74 23.56 42.41
N GLN A 415 28.00 22.53 43.23
CA GLN A 415 27.84 22.61 44.69
C GLN A 415 29.11 22.30 45.51
N VAL A 416 30.29 22.60 44.95
CA VAL A 416 31.51 22.78 45.75
C VAL A 416 32.24 24.01 45.21
N ILE A 417 31.98 25.16 45.82
CA ILE A 417 32.88 26.31 46.09
C ILE A 417 32.00 27.40 46.72
N ILE A 418 32.20 27.56 48.04
CA ILE A 418 31.76 28.60 48.99
C ILE A 418 30.26 28.61 49.36
#